data_AF-A0A9X3A0W2-F1
#
_entry.id   AF-A0A9X3A0W2-F1
#
_cell.length_a   1.000
_cell.length_b   1.000
_cell.length_c   1.000
_cell.angle_alpha   90.00
_cell.angle_beta   90.00
_cell.angle_gamma   90.00
#
_symmetry.space_group_name_H-M   'P 1'
#
loop_
_entity.id
_entity.type
_entity.pdbx_description
1 polymer ?
#
loop_
_entity_poly.entity_id
_entity_poly.type
_entity_poly.pdbx_seq_one_letter_code
_entity_poly.pdbx_strand_id
1 'polypeptide(L)'
;MTLLIASALLSLLVLPGAALVWLTRRSPCRLLWGLKAAAVGGYVGLTYHLGSWYMLSTHGRYVLLGLFAVGAGYGGWRMRHQVFWTRPRGWQWAGPGLAAVLLLLSVVGLRQRSQAREIPAPPVNLTVPLRDGPVYVASGGSRSITNPHLKVDAPELQTWRGQRWGLDLVQLYPSGNRASGLYPTALARYAVFGAPVYAPCDGVVETTAGSLPDRSPPARDTARKAGNHVLLRCAPEAYVLLAHLKQGSVRVEPGDSVSPDTRLGRVGNSGNSWEPHLHISAQDTVGTSALLDADPRPITFDGRFPIRNDVVRTNGAGRR
;
A
#
# COMPACT_ATOMS: atom_id res chain seq x y z
N MET A 1 0.58 -15.76 -7.90
CA MET A 1 1.27 -16.11 -6.64
C MET A 1 2.79 -16.10 -6.78
N THR A 2 3.41 -17.05 -7.51
CA THR A 2 4.89 -17.19 -7.60
C THR A 2 5.60 -15.90 -8.02
N LEU A 3 5.13 -15.22 -9.07
CA LEU A 3 5.71 -13.96 -9.53
C LEU A 3 5.64 -12.85 -8.48
N LEU A 4 4.58 -12.79 -7.68
CA LEU A 4 4.40 -11.79 -6.63
C LEU A 4 5.37 -12.05 -5.46
N ILE A 5 5.50 -13.32 -5.05
CA ILE A 5 6.47 -13.73 -4.02
C ILE A 5 7.90 -13.44 -4.51
N ALA A 6 8.25 -13.89 -5.72
CA ALA A 6 9.57 -13.67 -6.30
C ALA A 6 9.90 -12.18 -6.42
N SER A 7 8.96 -11.36 -6.88
CA SER A 7 9.11 -9.90 -6.97
C SER A 7 9.31 -9.27 -5.58
N ALA A 8 8.56 -9.70 -4.56
CA ALA A 8 8.74 -9.21 -3.20
C ALA A 8 10.11 -9.59 -2.61
N LEU A 9 10.54 -10.85 -2.74
CA LEU A 9 11.85 -11.29 -2.26
C LEU A 9 13.00 -10.60 -3.01
N LEU A 10 12.86 -10.46 -4.33
CA LEU A 10 13.84 -9.77 -5.17
C LEU A 10 13.99 -8.30 -4.76
N SER A 11 12.87 -7.58 -4.64
CA SER A 11 12.87 -6.13 -4.36
C SER A 11 13.17 -5.77 -2.90
N LEU A 12 12.85 -6.64 -1.94
CA LEU A 12 13.02 -6.35 -0.50
C LEU A 12 14.29 -6.94 0.11
N LEU A 13 14.82 -8.04 -0.45
CA LEU A 13 15.98 -8.74 0.12
C LEU A 13 17.16 -8.81 -0.86
N VAL A 14 16.95 -9.38 -2.05
CA VAL A 14 18.06 -9.70 -2.97
C VAL A 14 18.72 -8.45 -3.52
N LEU A 15 17.95 -7.53 -4.11
CA LEU A 15 18.50 -6.30 -4.68
C LEU A 15 19.04 -5.33 -3.61
N PRO A 16 18.34 -5.09 -2.48
CA PRO A 16 18.91 -4.31 -1.39
C PRO A 16 20.18 -4.94 -0.81
N GLY A 17 20.20 -6.26 -0.60
CA GLY A 17 21.40 -6.98 -0.15
C GLY A 17 22.58 -6.83 -1.11
N ALA A 18 22.34 -6.99 -2.42
CA ALA A 18 23.37 -6.78 -3.44
C ALA A 18 23.90 -5.33 -3.45
N ALA A 19 23.01 -4.34 -3.31
CA ALA A 19 23.39 -2.92 -3.21
C ALA A 19 24.25 -2.63 -1.97
N LEU A 20 23.92 -3.23 -0.82
CA LEU A 20 24.71 -3.13 0.41
C LEU A 20 26.08 -3.81 0.27
N VAL A 21 26.15 -4.98 -0.37
CA VAL A 21 27.45 -5.61 -0.68
C VAL A 21 28.28 -4.71 -1.60
N TRP A 22 27.67 -4.13 -2.63
CA TRP A 22 28.34 -3.20 -3.54
C TRP A 22 28.87 -1.94 -2.83
N LEU A 23 28.13 -1.40 -1.86
CA LEU A 23 28.53 -0.27 -1.02
C LEU A 23 29.85 -0.52 -0.29
N THR A 24 30.05 -1.71 0.26
CA THR A 24 31.24 -2.07 1.04
C THR A 24 32.50 -2.35 0.22
N ARG A 25 32.38 -2.49 -1.11
CA ARG A 25 33.51 -2.64 -2.02
C ARG A 25 34.24 -1.30 -2.19
N ARG A 26 35.57 -1.32 -2.35
CA ARG A 26 36.34 -0.10 -2.63
C ARG A 26 36.01 0.48 -4.00
N SER A 27 36.16 1.78 -4.14
CA SER A 27 36.16 2.49 -5.44
C SER A 27 37.55 3.11 -5.68
N PRO A 28 37.89 3.54 -6.90
CA PRO A 28 39.22 4.13 -7.19
C PRO A 28 39.57 5.39 -6.39
N CYS A 29 38.56 6.15 -5.95
CA CYS A 29 38.74 7.31 -5.08
C CYS A 29 37.51 7.54 -4.20
N ARG A 30 37.66 8.43 -3.21
CA ARG A 30 36.61 8.77 -2.24
C ARG A 30 35.38 9.35 -2.92
N LEU A 31 35.53 10.22 -3.93
CA LEU A 31 34.38 10.85 -4.60
C LEU A 31 33.48 9.82 -5.31
N LEU A 32 34.06 8.85 -6.03
CA LEU A 32 33.29 7.80 -6.71
C LEU A 32 32.63 6.84 -5.71
N TRP A 33 33.27 6.58 -4.57
CA TRP A 33 32.63 5.83 -3.49
C TRP A 33 31.49 6.62 -2.85
N GLY A 34 31.66 7.92 -2.64
CA GLY A 34 30.61 8.80 -2.12
C GLY A 34 29.38 8.83 -3.04
N LEU A 35 29.57 8.93 -4.36
CA LEU A 35 28.49 8.85 -5.34
C LEU A 35 27.74 7.50 -5.24
N LYS A 36 28.50 6.40 -5.15
CA LYS A 36 27.93 5.06 -4.92
C LYS A 36 27.15 4.99 -3.60
N ALA A 37 27.68 5.55 -2.52
CA ALA A 37 27.02 5.57 -1.22
C ALA A 37 25.71 6.36 -1.25
N ALA A 38 25.70 7.51 -1.92
CA ALA A 38 24.49 8.28 -2.17
C ALA A 38 23.47 7.48 -3.00
N ALA A 39 23.92 6.78 -4.05
CA ALA A 39 23.05 5.95 -4.88
C ALA A 39 22.41 4.80 -4.11
N VAL A 40 23.20 4.06 -3.33
CA VAL A 40 22.69 2.99 -2.47
C VAL A 40 21.76 3.54 -1.39
N GLY A 41 22.10 4.69 -0.79
CA GLY A 41 21.24 5.36 0.20
C GLY A 41 19.90 5.80 -0.39
N GLY A 42 19.90 6.39 -1.58
CA GLY A 42 18.69 6.74 -2.33
C GLY A 42 17.83 5.51 -2.61
N TYR A 43 18.44 4.42 -3.09
CA TYR A 43 17.73 3.17 -3.37
C TYR A 43 17.14 2.54 -2.09
N VAL A 44 17.91 2.53 -0.99
CA VAL A 44 17.42 2.09 0.33
C VAL A 44 16.26 2.96 0.81
N GLY A 45 16.33 4.28 0.65
CA GLY A 45 15.24 5.20 0.99
C GLY A 45 13.98 4.94 0.14
N LEU A 46 14.15 4.69 -1.15
CA LEU A 46 13.05 4.33 -2.04
C LEU A 46 12.39 3.01 -1.60
N THR A 47 13.18 1.96 -1.35
CA THR A 47 12.69 0.66 -0.87
C THR A 47 12.02 0.80 0.50
N TYR A 48 12.56 1.61 1.41
CA TYR A 48 11.93 1.90 2.71
C TYR A 48 10.51 2.47 2.56
N HIS A 49 10.32 3.43 1.64
CA HIS A 49 9.04 4.11 1.48
C HIS A 49 8.04 3.40 0.56
N LEU A 50 8.50 2.64 -0.44
CA LEU A 50 7.65 2.03 -1.47
C LEU A 50 7.60 0.51 -1.44
N GLY A 51 8.51 -0.14 -0.71
CA GLY A 51 8.56 -1.60 -0.61
C GLY A 51 7.25 -2.16 -0.05
N SER A 52 6.82 -3.32 -0.56
CA SER A 52 5.68 -4.11 -0.03
C SER A 52 6.05 -4.80 1.29
N TRP A 53 6.53 -4.05 2.27
CA TRP A 53 7.09 -4.58 3.52
C TRP A 53 6.10 -5.45 4.30
N TYR A 54 4.80 -5.17 4.22
CA TYR A 54 3.75 -5.99 4.83
C TYR A 54 3.78 -7.48 4.40
N MET A 55 4.37 -7.81 3.25
CA MET A 55 4.59 -9.19 2.78
C MET A 55 5.58 -9.98 3.65
N LEU A 56 6.59 -9.31 4.21
CA LEU A 56 7.67 -9.91 5.01
C LEU A 56 7.54 -9.50 6.47
N SER A 57 7.71 -8.21 6.72
CA SER A 57 7.51 -7.52 7.99
C SER A 57 7.72 -6.03 7.75
N THR A 58 6.81 -5.19 8.23
CA THR A 58 7.00 -3.75 8.26
C THR A 58 8.18 -3.30 9.11
N HIS A 59 8.71 -4.14 10.01
CA HIS A 59 9.92 -3.86 10.77
C HIS A 59 11.19 -4.00 9.92
N GLY A 60 11.14 -4.82 8.86
CA GLY A 60 12.28 -5.09 7.98
C GLY A 60 12.84 -3.83 7.31
N ARG A 61 12.02 -2.81 7.09
CA ARG A 61 12.47 -1.51 6.55
C ARG A 61 13.46 -0.80 7.47
N TYR A 62 13.31 -0.93 8.78
CA TYR A 62 14.22 -0.34 9.76
C TYR A 62 15.52 -1.15 9.88
N VAL A 63 15.42 -2.47 9.78
CA VAL A 63 16.60 -3.35 9.67
C VAL A 63 17.42 -2.97 8.44
N LEU A 64 16.76 -2.74 7.29
CA LEU A 64 17.45 -2.29 6.08
C LEU A 64 18.19 -0.96 6.27
N LEU A 65 17.59 0.02 6.96
CA LEU A 65 18.26 1.28 7.31
C LEU A 65 19.48 1.06 8.20
N GLY A 66 19.38 0.18 9.21
CA GLY A 66 20.49 -0.19 10.07
C GLY A 66 21.64 -0.85 9.30
N LEU A 67 21.33 -1.81 8.43
CA LEU A 67 22.32 -2.48 7.57
C LEU A 67 22.98 -1.49 6.60
N PHE A 68 22.23 -0.52 6.08
CA PHE A 68 22.81 0.57 5.29
C PHE A 68 23.78 1.42 6.10
N ALA A 69 23.41 1.84 7.31
CA ALA A 69 24.29 2.64 8.16
C ALA A 69 25.60 1.90 8.49
N VAL A 70 25.52 0.62 8.86
CA VAL A 70 26.70 -0.24 9.11
C VAL A 70 27.54 -0.40 7.84
N GLY A 71 26.92 -0.71 6.71
CA GLY A 71 27.60 -0.88 5.42
C GLY A 71 28.29 0.41 4.94
N ALA A 72 27.64 1.56 5.12
CA ALA A 72 28.18 2.87 4.80
C ALA A 72 29.37 3.22 5.72
N GLY A 73 29.25 2.98 7.03
CA GLY A 73 30.33 3.19 7.99
C GLY A 73 31.56 2.33 7.68
N TYR A 74 31.35 1.03 7.45
CA TYR A 74 32.43 0.10 7.07
C TYR A 74 33.06 0.47 5.73
N GLY A 75 32.26 0.75 4.71
CA GLY A 75 32.75 1.18 3.40
C GLY A 75 33.55 2.48 3.47
N GLY A 76 33.07 3.47 4.24
CA GLY A 76 33.74 4.75 4.46
C GLY A 76 35.09 4.57 5.16
N TRP A 77 35.12 3.76 6.21
CA TRP A 77 36.36 3.39 6.92
C TRP A 77 37.38 2.73 5.98
N ARG A 78 36.95 1.86 5.06
CA ARG A 78 37.84 1.24 4.04
C ARG A 78 38.38 2.23 3.02
N MET A 79 37.73 3.36 2.83
CA MET A 79 38.08 4.44 1.90
C MET A 79 38.89 5.56 2.56
N ARG A 80 39.11 5.54 3.89
CA ARG A 80 39.70 6.66 4.64
C ARG A 80 41.11 7.08 4.19
N HIS A 81 41.89 6.15 3.64
CA HIS A 81 43.24 6.39 3.14
C HIS A 81 43.33 6.47 1.61
N GLN A 82 42.19 6.47 0.90
CA GLN A 82 42.17 6.62 -0.55
C GLN A 82 42.26 8.09 -0.95
N VAL A 83 42.80 8.34 -2.14
CA VAL A 83 42.82 9.69 -2.72
C VAL A 83 41.40 10.23 -2.91
N PHE A 84 41.25 11.55 -2.82
CA PHE A 84 39.94 12.19 -2.94
C PHE A 84 39.32 11.96 -4.32
N TRP A 85 40.10 12.17 -5.38
CA TRP A 85 39.67 12.08 -6.76
C TRP A 85 40.72 11.42 -7.65
N THR A 86 40.24 10.61 -8.60
CA THR A 86 41.00 10.17 -9.76
C THR A 86 40.06 9.96 -10.94
N ARG A 87 40.51 10.25 -12.15
CA ARG A 87 39.69 10.11 -13.37
C ARG A 87 39.47 8.63 -13.68
N PRO A 88 38.22 8.15 -13.78
CA PRO A 88 37.95 6.78 -14.20
C PRO A 88 38.47 6.51 -15.61
N ARG A 89 39.01 5.30 -15.85
CA ARG A 89 39.47 4.83 -17.16
C ARG A 89 38.72 3.56 -17.59
N GLY A 90 38.32 3.50 -18.86
CA GLY A 90 37.63 2.35 -19.44
C GLY A 90 36.41 1.90 -18.63
N TRP A 91 36.40 0.63 -18.23
CA TRP A 91 35.32 0.00 -17.45
C TRP A 91 35.06 0.60 -16.07
N GLN A 92 35.97 1.45 -15.54
CA GLN A 92 35.74 2.14 -14.27
C GLN A 92 34.56 3.11 -14.31
N TRP A 93 34.08 3.49 -15.49
CA TRP A 93 32.87 4.31 -15.67
C TRP A 93 31.56 3.56 -15.44
N ALA A 94 31.55 2.23 -15.46
CA ALA A 94 30.33 1.44 -15.26
C ALA A 94 29.70 1.66 -13.88
N GLY A 95 30.52 1.74 -12.82
CA GLY A 95 30.06 1.99 -11.45
C GLY A 95 29.39 3.37 -11.28
N PRO A 96 30.05 4.47 -11.67
CA PRO A 96 29.45 5.80 -11.66
C PRO A 96 28.22 5.93 -12.55
N GLY A 97 28.19 5.30 -13.73
CA GLY A 97 27.02 5.27 -14.60
C GLY A 97 25.82 4.61 -13.92
N LEU A 98 26.01 3.43 -13.32
CA LEU A 98 24.99 2.76 -12.53
C LEU A 98 24.54 3.60 -11.32
N ALA A 99 25.49 4.24 -10.61
CA ALA A 99 25.18 5.09 -9.47
C ALA A 99 24.31 6.30 -9.87
N ALA A 100 24.61 6.94 -11.02
CA ALA A 100 23.84 8.06 -11.54
C ALA A 100 22.40 7.63 -11.91
N VAL A 101 22.23 6.48 -12.57
CA VAL A 101 20.90 5.93 -12.87
C VAL A 101 20.13 5.63 -11.59
N LEU A 102 20.74 4.95 -10.62
CA LEU A 102 20.10 4.64 -9.33
C LEU A 102 19.70 5.90 -8.57
N LEU A 103 20.55 6.94 -8.55
CA LEU A 103 20.23 8.23 -7.95
C LEU A 103 19.05 8.89 -8.64
N LEU A 104 19.05 8.95 -9.98
CA LEU A 104 17.95 9.54 -10.74
C LEU A 104 16.63 8.83 -10.44
N LEU A 105 16.62 7.49 -10.50
CA LEU A 105 15.43 6.69 -10.18
C LEU A 105 14.96 6.90 -8.74
N SER A 106 15.90 7.00 -7.79
CA SER A 106 15.58 7.26 -6.38
C SER A 106 14.98 8.64 -6.16
N VAL A 107 15.55 9.68 -6.78
CA VAL A 107 15.03 11.05 -6.69
C VAL A 107 13.64 11.14 -7.32
N VAL A 108 13.46 10.58 -8.52
CA VAL A 108 12.15 10.56 -9.20
C VAL A 108 11.13 9.80 -8.37
N GLY A 109 11.47 8.62 -7.86
CA GLY A 109 10.56 7.80 -7.06
C GLY A 109 10.20 8.42 -5.71
N LEU A 110 11.16 9.03 -5.00
CA LEU A 110 10.91 9.74 -3.75
C LEU A 110 10.06 11.00 -3.98
N ARG A 111 10.28 11.72 -5.09
CA ARG A 111 9.42 12.84 -5.50
C ARG A 111 7.98 12.36 -5.75
N GLN A 112 7.79 11.29 -6.53
CA GLN A 112 6.46 10.71 -6.74
C GLN A 112 5.81 10.27 -5.42
N ARG A 113 6.57 9.67 -4.51
CA ARG A 113 6.08 9.30 -3.17
C ARG A 113 5.70 10.50 -2.31
N SER A 114 6.39 11.63 -2.44
CA SER A 114 6.01 12.88 -1.77
C SER A 114 4.70 13.43 -2.35
N GLN A 115 4.62 13.49 -3.67
CA GLN A 115 3.45 13.97 -4.40
C GLN A 115 2.23 13.07 -4.24
N ALA A 116 2.40 11.80 -3.86
CA ALA A 116 1.28 10.89 -3.60
C ALA A 116 0.37 11.35 -2.44
N ARG A 117 0.85 12.24 -1.56
CA ARG A 117 0.05 12.84 -0.48
C ARG A 117 -0.80 14.04 -0.95
N GLU A 118 -0.56 14.56 -2.16
CA GLU A 118 -1.37 15.64 -2.72
C GLU A 118 -2.81 15.14 -2.89
N ILE A 119 -3.76 15.88 -2.36
CA ILE A 119 -5.20 15.60 -2.46
C ILE A 119 -5.69 16.21 -3.78
N PRO A 120 -6.06 15.39 -4.78
CA PRO A 120 -6.28 15.86 -6.15
C PRO A 120 -7.68 16.45 -6.39
N ALA A 121 -8.63 16.21 -5.48
CA ALA A 121 -10.01 16.66 -5.57
C ALA A 121 -10.60 16.81 -4.16
N PRO A 122 -11.72 17.53 -3.96
CA PRO A 122 -12.34 17.68 -2.64
C PRO A 122 -12.54 16.31 -1.96
N PRO A 123 -11.92 16.05 -0.79
CA PRO A 123 -11.97 14.73 -0.19
C PRO A 123 -13.30 14.45 0.52
N VAL A 124 -13.53 13.18 0.82
CA VAL A 124 -14.53 12.71 1.78
C VAL A 124 -13.80 12.40 3.08
N ASN A 125 -14.16 13.07 4.17
CA ASN A 125 -13.58 12.81 5.48
C ASN A 125 -14.34 11.67 6.16
N LEU A 126 -13.61 10.61 6.51
CA LEU A 126 -14.14 9.37 7.02
C LEU A 126 -13.44 9.00 8.33
N THR A 127 -14.10 8.17 9.12
CA THR A 127 -13.47 7.41 10.20
C THR A 127 -12.90 6.11 9.65
N VAL A 128 -11.90 5.55 10.34
CA VAL A 128 -11.27 4.30 9.92
C VAL A 128 -12.23 3.13 10.16
N PRO A 129 -12.61 2.35 9.13
CA PRO A 129 -13.67 1.33 9.24
C PRO A 129 -13.22 0.02 9.91
N LEU A 130 -11.95 -0.11 10.29
CA LEU A 130 -11.41 -1.27 11.01
C LEU A 130 -11.01 -0.82 12.42
N ARG A 131 -11.32 -1.64 13.42
CA ARG A 131 -10.96 -1.41 14.84
C ARG A 131 -9.93 -2.45 15.32
N ASP A 132 -9.47 -2.30 16.56
CA ASP A 132 -8.67 -3.30 17.28
C ASP A 132 -7.25 -3.55 16.74
N GLY A 133 -6.59 -2.50 16.24
CA GLY A 133 -5.18 -2.57 15.89
C GLY A 133 -4.73 -1.49 14.89
N PRO A 134 -3.42 -1.39 14.63
CA PRO A 134 -2.91 -0.54 13.58
C PRO A 134 -3.42 -1.02 12.20
N VAL A 135 -3.98 -0.08 11.43
CA VAL A 135 -4.43 -0.34 10.06
C VAL A 135 -3.34 0.09 9.11
N TYR A 136 -2.90 -0.84 8.27
CA TYR A 136 -1.86 -0.62 7.28
C TYR A 136 -2.48 -0.36 5.91
N VAL A 137 -1.99 0.67 5.23
CA VAL A 137 -2.40 1.02 3.86
C VAL A 137 -1.53 0.24 2.87
N ALA A 138 -2.08 -0.83 2.31
CA ALA A 138 -1.40 -1.64 1.29
C ALA A 138 -1.40 -0.94 -0.08
N SER A 139 -2.51 -0.28 -0.42
CA SER A 139 -2.71 0.54 -1.62
C SER A 139 -3.30 1.89 -1.20
N GLY A 140 -2.74 2.99 -1.71
CA GLY A 140 -3.28 4.32 -1.43
C GLY A 140 -2.42 5.47 -1.96
N GLY A 141 -3.00 6.66 -2.02
CA GLY A 141 -2.38 7.87 -2.56
C GLY A 141 -2.73 8.18 -4.02
N SER A 142 -2.28 9.34 -4.49
CA SER A 142 -2.65 9.94 -5.78
C SER A 142 -1.68 9.61 -6.93
N ARG A 143 -0.75 8.67 -6.74
CA ARG A 143 0.23 8.28 -7.77
C ARG A 143 0.20 6.76 -7.99
N SER A 144 0.38 6.34 -9.24
CA SER A 144 0.32 4.93 -9.64
C SER A 144 1.40 4.06 -9.00
N ILE A 145 2.53 4.64 -8.60
CA ILE A 145 3.62 3.93 -7.90
C ILE A 145 3.22 3.50 -6.47
N THR A 146 2.28 4.21 -5.84
CA THR A 146 1.75 3.87 -4.51
C THR A 146 0.38 3.21 -4.56
N ASN A 147 -0.41 3.50 -5.60
CA ASN A 147 -1.79 3.07 -5.68
C ASN A 147 -2.11 2.42 -7.04
N PRO A 148 -2.28 1.09 -7.10
CA PRO A 148 -2.66 0.40 -8.32
C PRO A 148 -4.07 0.73 -8.82
N HIS A 149 -4.96 1.31 -7.99
CA HIS A 149 -6.31 1.68 -8.41
C HIS A 149 -6.33 2.79 -9.46
N LEU A 150 -5.25 3.57 -9.63
CA LEU A 150 -5.15 4.55 -10.72
C LEU A 150 -5.11 3.91 -12.12
N LYS A 151 -4.92 2.58 -12.22
CA LYS A 151 -4.99 1.86 -13.49
C LYS A 151 -6.37 1.96 -14.16
N VAL A 152 -7.43 2.29 -13.41
CA VAL A 152 -8.77 2.52 -13.99
C VAL A 152 -8.83 3.74 -14.92
N ASP A 153 -7.77 4.54 -15.00
CA ASP A 153 -7.62 5.59 -16.02
C ASP A 153 -7.54 5.03 -17.43
N ALA A 154 -7.21 3.75 -17.59
CA ALA A 154 -7.23 3.10 -18.88
C ALA A 154 -8.66 3.09 -19.46
N PRO A 155 -8.86 3.42 -20.74
CA PRO A 155 -10.19 3.55 -21.35
C PRO A 155 -11.10 2.32 -21.13
N GLU A 156 -10.52 1.13 -21.15
CA GLU A 156 -11.23 -0.14 -20.99
C GLU A 156 -11.71 -0.42 -19.55
N LEU A 157 -11.32 0.41 -18.57
CA LEU A 157 -11.66 0.25 -17.15
C LEU A 157 -12.53 1.40 -16.60
N GLN A 158 -13.03 2.30 -17.45
CA GLN A 158 -13.79 3.48 -17.02
C GLN A 158 -15.12 3.17 -16.31
N THR A 159 -15.68 1.98 -16.49
CA THR A 159 -16.83 1.46 -15.71
C THR A 159 -16.51 1.19 -14.24
N TRP A 160 -15.24 1.34 -13.85
CA TRP A 160 -14.76 1.18 -12.48
C TRP A 160 -14.00 2.40 -11.97
N ARG A 161 -14.13 3.56 -12.64
CA ARG A 161 -13.37 4.78 -12.33
C ARG A 161 -13.63 5.33 -10.92
N GLY A 162 -14.78 5.06 -10.33
CA GLY A 162 -15.15 5.44 -8.96
C GLY A 162 -14.24 4.83 -7.89
N GLN A 163 -13.47 3.78 -8.22
CA GLN A 163 -12.45 3.24 -7.32
C GLN A 163 -11.12 4.01 -7.37
N ARG A 164 -10.96 4.98 -8.26
CA ARG A 164 -9.75 5.79 -8.37
C ARG A 164 -9.48 6.44 -7.01
N TRP A 165 -8.23 6.31 -6.54
CA TRP A 165 -7.80 6.68 -5.18
C TRP A 165 -8.37 5.83 -4.04
N GLY A 166 -9.03 4.72 -4.34
CA GLY A 166 -9.41 3.71 -3.37
C GLY A 166 -8.22 3.22 -2.54
N LEU A 167 -8.53 2.69 -1.37
CA LEU A 167 -7.58 2.21 -0.39
C LEU A 167 -7.79 0.71 -0.17
N ASP A 168 -6.69 -0.04 -0.13
CA ASP A 168 -6.69 -1.41 0.37
C ASP A 168 -6.08 -1.41 1.77
N LEU A 169 -6.92 -1.71 2.76
CA LEU A 169 -6.58 -1.69 4.17
C LEU A 169 -6.38 -3.12 4.68
N VAL A 170 -5.26 -3.34 5.39
CA VAL A 170 -4.96 -4.61 6.06
C VAL A 170 -4.60 -4.38 7.52
N GLN A 171 -4.75 -5.41 8.34
CA GLN A 171 -4.17 -5.49 9.67
C GLN A 171 -2.90 -6.34 9.62
N LEU A 172 -2.01 -6.13 10.59
CA LEU A 172 -0.73 -6.83 10.69
C LEU A 172 -0.68 -7.63 11.99
N TYR A 173 0.00 -8.76 11.95
CA TYR A 173 0.46 -9.40 13.19
C TYR A 173 1.47 -8.50 13.91
N PRO A 174 1.73 -8.71 15.22
CA PRO A 174 2.75 -7.96 15.96
C PRO A 174 4.14 -7.98 15.30
N SER A 175 4.46 -9.07 14.60
CA SER A 175 5.68 -9.23 13.81
C SER A 175 5.72 -8.38 12.53
N GLY A 176 4.68 -7.60 12.22
CA GLY A 176 4.63 -6.63 11.12
C GLY A 176 4.26 -7.20 9.75
N ASN A 177 3.97 -8.49 9.65
CA ASN A 177 3.50 -9.17 8.44
C ASN A 177 1.98 -9.23 8.40
N ARG A 178 1.41 -9.16 7.20
CA ARG A 178 -0.05 -9.27 7.00
C ARG A 178 -0.60 -10.69 7.17
N ALA A 179 0.25 -11.71 7.03
CA ALA A 179 -0.16 -13.10 7.06
C ALA A 179 0.92 -14.00 7.65
N SER A 180 0.53 -15.09 8.30
CA SER A 180 1.45 -16.16 8.67
C SER A 180 1.89 -16.87 7.38
N GLY A 181 3.08 -16.55 6.89
CA GLY A 181 3.60 -16.98 5.58
C GLY A 181 3.45 -15.91 4.49
N LEU A 182 4.19 -16.08 3.38
CA LEU A 182 4.29 -15.06 2.32
C LEU A 182 2.98 -14.90 1.52
N TYR A 183 2.31 -16.02 1.20
CA TYR A 183 1.06 -16.01 0.43
C TYR A 183 0.26 -17.30 0.72
N PRO A 184 -0.27 -17.48 1.94
CA PRO A 184 -0.99 -18.69 2.30
C PRO A 184 -2.32 -18.80 1.55
N THR A 185 -2.75 -20.02 1.23
CA THR A 185 -4.08 -20.29 0.64
C THR A 185 -5.19 -20.22 1.70
N ALA A 186 -4.87 -20.53 2.96
CA ALA A 186 -5.80 -20.48 4.08
C ALA A 186 -6.07 -19.03 4.52
N LEU A 187 -7.30 -18.58 4.35
CA LEU A 187 -7.75 -17.21 4.65
C LEU A 187 -7.50 -16.79 6.10
N ALA A 188 -7.70 -17.71 7.06
CA ALA A 188 -7.47 -17.46 8.49
C ALA A 188 -6.01 -17.15 8.85
N ARG A 189 -5.06 -17.38 7.94
CA ARG A 189 -3.65 -17.02 8.14
C ARG A 189 -3.38 -15.54 7.86
N TYR A 190 -4.35 -14.77 7.35
CA TYR A 190 -4.25 -13.32 7.18
C TYR A 190 -4.81 -12.62 8.40
N ALA A 191 -4.05 -11.69 8.99
CA ALA A 191 -4.42 -11.02 10.22
C ALA A 191 -5.75 -10.25 10.11
N VAL A 192 -6.05 -9.70 8.93
CA VAL A 192 -7.27 -8.93 8.68
C VAL A 192 -8.52 -9.79 8.44
N PHE A 193 -8.37 -11.07 8.07
CA PHE A 193 -9.51 -11.88 7.69
C PHE A 193 -10.47 -12.08 8.87
N GLY A 194 -11.74 -11.73 8.67
CA GLY A 194 -12.77 -11.80 9.71
C GLY A 194 -12.82 -10.60 10.66
N ALA A 195 -11.91 -9.62 10.51
CA ALA A 195 -11.93 -8.38 11.29
C ALA A 195 -13.28 -7.65 11.12
N PRO A 196 -13.86 -7.09 12.19
CA PRO A 196 -15.12 -6.35 12.11
C PRO A 196 -14.95 -5.09 11.26
N VAL A 197 -15.92 -4.83 10.39
CA VAL A 197 -15.99 -3.62 9.56
C VAL A 197 -17.13 -2.75 10.09
N TYR A 198 -16.82 -1.48 10.35
CA TYR A 198 -17.75 -0.47 10.85
C TYR A 198 -18.01 0.57 9.76
N ALA A 199 -19.15 1.25 9.84
CA ALA A 199 -19.42 2.35 8.94
C ALA A 199 -18.38 3.46 9.15
N PRO A 200 -17.84 4.07 8.08
CA PRO A 200 -16.85 5.12 8.20
C PRO A 200 -17.48 6.52 8.41
N CYS A 201 -18.80 6.63 8.37
CA CYS A 201 -19.55 7.89 8.41
C CYS A 201 -20.95 7.66 9.00
N ASP A 202 -21.62 8.75 9.38
CA ASP A 202 -23.07 8.78 9.46
C ASP A 202 -23.67 8.78 8.05
N GLY A 203 -24.67 7.95 7.80
CA GLY A 203 -25.25 7.81 6.47
C GLY A 203 -26.37 6.79 6.37
N VAL A 204 -26.74 6.48 5.13
CA VAL A 204 -27.77 5.49 4.79
C VAL A 204 -27.17 4.42 3.89
N VAL A 205 -27.53 3.17 4.09
CA VAL A 205 -27.14 2.07 3.21
C VAL A 205 -27.87 2.19 1.87
N GLU A 206 -27.11 2.31 0.79
CA GLU A 206 -27.63 2.42 -0.57
C GLU A 206 -27.86 1.04 -1.19
N THR A 207 -26.85 0.17 -1.13
CA THR A 207 -26.95 -1.21 -1.65
C THR A 207 -26.00 -2.15 -0.93
N THR A 208 -26.30 -3.44 -0.97
CA THR A 208 -25.49 -4.49 -0.34
C THR A 208 -25.41 -5.75 -1.20
N ALA A 209 -24.34 -6.50 -0.99
CA ALA A 209 -24.23 -7.89 -1.42
C ALA A 209 -23.50 -8.70 -0.34
N GLY A 210 -24.02 -9.87 0.05
CA GLY A 210 -23.48 -10.63 1.18
C GLY A 210 -23.28 -12.13 0.97
N SER A 211 -23.73 -12.70 -0.15
CA SER A 211 -23.80 -14.15 -0.36
C SER A 211 -22.65 -14.77 -1.15
N LEU A 212 -21.79 -13.96 -1.78
CA LEU A 212 -20.71 -14.46 -2.62
C LEU A 212 -19.63 -15.16 -1.78
N PRO A 213 -19.07 -16.28 -2.25
CA PRO A 213 -18.08 -17.04 -1.49
C PRO A 213 -16.74 -16.32 -1.38
N ASP A 214 -16.09 -16.45 -0.23
CA ASP A 214 -14.68 -16.09 -0.08
C ASP A 214 -13.81 -17.06 -0.89
N ARG A 215 -12.92 -16.55 -1.73
CA ARG A 215 -12.06 -17.37 -2.58
C ARG A 215 -10.71 -17.58 -1.92
N SER A 216 -10.16 -18.79 -1.94
CA SER A 216 -8.79 -19.03 -1.45
C SER A 216 -7.78 -18.46 -2.44
N PRO A 217 -6.79 -17.65 -2.00
CA PRO A 217 -5.76 -17.13 -2.90
C PRO A 217 -5.06 -18.26 -3.68
N PRO A 218 -4.77 -18.09 -4.98
CA PRO A 218 -4.94 -16.88 -5.78
C PRO A 218 -6.29 -16.77 -6.52
N ALA A 219 -7.28 -17.63 -6.22
CA ALA A 219 -8.57 -17.61 -6.91
C ALA A 219 -9.35 -16.33 -6.58
N ARG A 220 -10.10 -15.82 -7.57
CA ARG A 220 -10.86 -14.56 -7.49
C ARG A 220 -12.00 -14.55 -8.49
N ASP A 221 -13.03 -13.72 -8.27
CA ASP A 221 -14.14 -13.52 -9.19
C ASP A 221 -13.96 -12.20 -9.94
N THR A 222 -13.53 -12.27 -11.21
CA THR A 222 -13.28 -11.09 -12.05
C THR A 222 -14.55 -10.51 -12.68
N ALA A 223 -15.66 -11.25 -12.65
CA ALA A 223 -16.96 -10.80 -13.16
C ALA A 223 -17.68 -9.95 -12.11
N ARG A 224 -17.66 -10.37 -10.83
CA ARG A 224 -18.24 -9.65 -9.70
C ARG A 224 -17.17 -8.95 -8.88
N LYS A 225 -16.54 -7.93 -9.45
CA LYS A 225 -15.28 -7.36 -8.92
C LYS A 225 -15.35 -6.90 -7.47
N ALA A 226 -16.41 -6.20 -7.07
CA ALA A 226 -16.58 -5.74 -5.68
C ALA A 226 -16.79 -6.88 -4.67
N GLY A 227 -17.25 -8.05 -5.11
CA GLY A 227 -17.62 -9.14 -4.21
C GLY A 227 -18.78 -8.75 -3.30
N ASN A 228 -18.77 -9.27 -2.08
CA ASN A 228 -19.69 -8.81 -1.03
C ASN A 228 -19.28 -7.40 -0.61
N HIS A 229 -20.26 -6.51 -0.48
CA HIS A 229 -20.00 -5.11 -0.22
C HIS A 229 -21.18 -4.43 0.46
N VAL A 230 -20.91 -3.23 0.97
CA VAL A 230 -21.90 -2.25 1.39
C VAL A 230 -21.54 -0.92 0.71
N LEU A 231 -22.49 -0.32 0.01
CA LEU A 231 -22.40 1.05 -0.48
C LEU A 231 -23.18 1.96 0.47
N LEU A 232 -22.53 2.98 1.00
CA LEU A 232 -23.15 3.96 1.90
C LEU A 232 -23.28 5.30 1.21
N ARG A 233 -24.40 5.99 1.43
CA ARG A 233 -24.53 7.43 1.18
C ARG A 233 -24.18 8.18 2.45
N CYS A 234 -22.95 8.70 2.50
CA CYS A 234 -22.41 9.52 3.59
C CYS A 234 -22.75 11.00 3.39
N ALA A 235 -22.93 11.74 4.49
CA ALA A 235 -23.07 13.19 4.46
C ALA A 235 -21.74 13.91 4.08
N PRO A 236 -21.76 15.11 3.45
CA PRO A 236 -22.95 15.81 2.97
C PRO A 236 -23.55 15.19 1.70
N GLU A 237 -22.76 14.53 0.85
CA GLU A 237 -23.21 13.70 -0.28
C GLU A 237 -21.99 13.01 -0.91
N ALA A 238 -21.70 11.78 -0.46
CA ALA A 238 -20.68 10.92 -1.06
C ALA A 238 -21.08 9.45 -0.95
N TYR A 239 -20.78 8.67 -1.98
CA TYR A 239 -21.07 7.25 -2.03
C TYR A 239 -19.80 6.46 -1.72
N VAL A 240 -19.77 5.81 -0.57
CA VAL A 240 -18.59 5.11 -0.04
C VAL A 240 -18.81 3.61 -0.11
N LEU A 241 -18.00 2.93 -0.91
CA LEU A 241 -18.03 1.49 -1.06
C LEU A 241 -17.07 0.84 -0.06
N LEU A 242 -17.55 -0.15 0.69
CA LEU A 242 -16.73 -1.08 1.46
C LEU A 242 -16.90 -2.48 0.86
N ALA A 243 -15.82 -3.04 0.29
CA ALA A 243 -15.88 -4.24 -0.54
C ALA A 243 -15.05 -5.41 -0.01
N HIS A 244 -15.14 -6.54 -0.70
CA HIS A 244 -14.49 -7.81 -0.37
C HIS A 244 -14.89 -8.38 1.00
N LEU A 245 -16.13 -8.12 1.43
CA LEU A 245 -16.64 -8.60 2.72
C LEU A 245 -16.78 -10.13 2.76
N LYS A 246 -16.74 -10.68 3.97
CA LYS A 246 -16.82 -12.11 4.23
C LYS A 246 -18.21 -12.64 3.89
N GLN A 247 -18.28 -13.82 3.28
CA GLN A 247 -19.54 -14.49 2.97
C GLN A 247 -20.45 -14.58 4.21
N GLY A 248 -21.71 -14.18 4.05
CA GLY A 248 -22.73 -14.23 5.09
C GLY A 248 -22.48 -13.31 6.29
N SER A 249 -21.59 -12.31 6.15
CA SER A 249 -21.23 -11.44 7.28
C SER A 249 -21.87 -10.06 7.27
N VAL A 250 -22.47 -9.63 6.15
CA VAL A 250 -23.15 -8.33 6.03
C VAL A 250 -24.39 -8.32 6.94
N ARG A 251 -24.54 -7.26 7.75
CA ARG A 251 -25.57 -7.16 8.80
C ARG A 251 -26.57 -6.02 8.61
N VAL A 252 -26.50 -5.35 7.47
CA VAL A 252 -27.32 -4.18 7.16
C VAL A 252 -27.99 -4.38 5.81
N GLU A 253 -29.10 -3.68 5.63
CA GLU A 253 -29.94 -3.73 4.44
C GLU A 253 -30.10 -2.34 3.82
N PRO A 254 -30.40 -2.24 2.50
CA PRO A 254 -30.69 -0.96 1.87
C PRO A 254 -31.78 -0.18 2.64
N GLY A 255 -31.53 1.11 2.90
CA GLY A 255 -32.39 1.97 3.68
C GLY A 255 -32.00 2.10 5.16
N ASP A 256 -31.16 1.21 5.70
CA ASP A 256 -30.69 1.31 7.08
C ASP A 256 -29.89 2.59 7.32
N SER A 257 -30.15 3.26 8.45
CA SER A 257 -29.30 4.34 8.94
C SER A 257 -28.11 3.77 9.71
N VAL A 258 -26.91 4.29 9.44
CA VAL A 258 -25.66 3.85 10.07
C VAL A 258 -24.92 5.03 10.68
N SER A 259 -24.16 4.76 11.74
CA SER A 259 -23.19 5.68 12.34
C SER A 259 -21.83 4.99 12.43
N PRO A 260 -20.74 5.69 12.77
CA PRO A 260 -19.42 5.08 12.93
C PRO A 260 -19.35 3.89 13.90
N ASP A 261 -20.33 3.71 14.78
CA ASP A 261 -20.47 2.55 15.69
C ASP A 261 -21.26 1.39 15.09
N THR A 262 -21.95 1.59 13.98
CA THR A 262 -22.69 0.54 13.28
C THR A 262 -21.73 -0.43 12.61
N ARG A 263 -21.84 -1.70 12.99
CA ARG A 263 -21.09 -2.78 12.37
C ARG A 263 -21.76 -3.23 11.07
N LEU A 264 -21.07 -3.06 9.96
CA LEU A 264 -21.52 -3.45 8.62
C LEU A 264 -21.33 -4.93 8.33
N GLY A 265 -20.20 -5.50 8.77
CA GLY A 265 -19.88 -6.90 8.53
C GLY A 265 -18.50 -7.32 9.00
N ARG A 266 -17.82 -8.15 8.19
CA ARG A 266 -16.44 -8.59 8.44
C ARG A 266 -15.63 -8.60 7.14
N VAL A 267 -14.32 -8.36 7.26
CA VAL A 267 -13.38 -8.47 6.13
C VAL A 267 -13.33 -9.91 5.63
N GLY A 268 -13.43 -10.09 4.32
CA GLY A 268 -13.39 -11.38 3.65
C GLY A 268 -12.33 -11.44 2.56
N ASN A 269 -12.62 -12.22 1.53
CA ASN A 269 -11.86 -12.34 0.29
C ASN A 269 -12.78 -12.68 -0.91
N SER A 270 -13.97 -12.08 -0.95
CA SER A 270 -14.92 -12.23 -2.06
C SER A 270 -14.61 -11.27 -3.21
N GLY A 271 -15.09 -11.57 -4.43
CA GLY A 271 -14.88 -10.72 -5.60
C GLY A 271 -13.47 -10.81 -6.21
N ASN A 272 -13.02 -9.72 -6.86
CA ASN A 272 -11.72 -9.64 -7.52
C ASN A 272 -10.59 -9.28 -6.54
N SER A 273 -10.51 -10.01 -5.43
CA SER A 273 -9.50 -9.82 -4.40
C SER A 273 -8.38 -10.87 -4.52
N TRP A 274 -7.12 -10.43 -4.48
CA TRP A 274 -5.97 -11.35 -4.52
C TRP A 274 -5.69 -12.02 -3.17
N GLU A 275 -6.11 -11.38 -2.08
CA GLU A 275 -5.87 -11.81 -0.69
C GLU A 275 -6.74 -10.99 0.27
N PRO A 276 -7.05 -11.47 1.49
CA PRO A 276 -7.88 -10.71 2.43
C PRO A 276 -7.40 -9.28 2.68
N HIS A 277 -8.27 -8.31 2.41
CA HIS A 277 -8.14 -6.89 2.71
C HIS A 277 -9.52 -6.24 2.71
N LEU A 278 -9.64 -5.07 3.33
CA LEU A 278 -10.81 -4.21 3.15
C LEU A 278 -10.51 -3.19 2.06
N HIS A 279 -11.25 -3.25 0.96
CA HIS A 279 -11.22 -2.18 -0.03
C HIS A 279 -12.24 -1.11 0.35
N ILE A 280 -11.82 0.16 0.29
CA ILE A 280 -12.70 1.31 0.46
C ILE A 280 -12.45 2.35 -0.63
N SER A 281 -13.51 2.81 -1.28
CA SER A 281 -13.47 3.88 -2.28
C SER A 281 -14.65 4.83 -2.11
N ALA A 282 -14.55 6.03 -2.67
CA ALA A 282 -15.63 7.00 -2.65
C ALA A 282 -15.84 7.62 -4.03
N GLN A 283 -17.09 7.96 -4.32
CA GLN A 283 -17.51 8.65 -5.54
C GLN A 283 -18.62 9.66 -5.23
N ASP A 284 -18.88 10.58 -6.15
CA ASP A 284 -19.82 11.70 -5.96
C ASP A 284 -21.30 11.29 -5.97
N THR A 285 -21.65 10.32 -6.82
CA THR A 285 -23.04 9.89 -7.07
C THR A 285 -23.13 8.36 -7.08
N VAL A 286 -24.35 7.83 -7.03
CA VAL A 286 -24.54 6.40 -7.31
C VAL A 286 -24.17 6.14 -8.77
N GLY A 287 -23.56 4.98 -9.02
CA GLY A 287 -23.23 4.59 -10.38
C GLY A 287 -24.48 4.41 -11.26
N THR A 288 -24.35 4.69 -12.55
CA THR A 288 -25.47 4.68 -13.51
C THR A 288 -25.57 3.37 -14.30
N SER A 289 -24.43 2.85 -14.76
CA SER A 289 -24.34 1.59 -15.50
C SER A 289 -23.62 0.50 -14.70
N ALA A 290 -22.74 0.88 -13.77
CA ALA A 290 -22.02 -0.04 -12.89
C ALA A 290 -21.81 0.59 -11.50
N LEU A 291 -21.60 -0.25 -10.48
CA LEU A 291 -21.46 0.19 -9.08
C LEU A 291 -20.45 1.33 -8.87
N LEU A 292 -19.34 1.32 -9.64
CA LEU A 292 -18.21 2.23 -9.48
C LEU A 292 -17.92 3.04 -10.75
N ASP A 293 -18.94 3.46 -11.49
CA ASP A 293 -18.78 4.27 -12.70
C ASP A 293 -19.15 5.76 -12.51
N ALA A 294 -19.13 6.27 -11.28
CA ALA A 294 -19.30 7.70 -11.00
C ALA A 294 -17.95 8.39 -10.76
N ASP A 295 -17.96 9.71 -10.57
CA ASP A 295 -16.72 10.47 -10.47
C ASP A 295 -16.06 10.27 -9.10
N PRO A 296 -14.79 9.84 -9.07
CA PRO A 296 -14.13 9.41 -7.85
C PRO A 296 -13.81 10.56 -6.91
N ARG A 297 -13.83 10.28 -5.61
CA ARG A 297 -13.51 11.22 -4.55
C ARG A 297 -12.40 10.64 -3.66
N PRO A 298 -11.33 11.40 -3.35
CA PRO A 298 -10.30 10.95 -2.41
C PRO A 298 -10.88 10.77 -1.00
N ILE A 299 -10.41 9.77 -0.26
CA ILE A 299 -10.79 9.55 1.14
C ILE A 299 -9.71 10.08 2.06
N THR A 300 -10.10 10.83 3.09
CA THR A 300 -9.20 11.22 4.19
C THR A 300 -9.65 10.60 5.51
N PHE A 301 -8.69 10.25 6.36
CA PHE A 301 -8.92 9.89 7.76
C PHE A 301 -8.30 10.96 8.64
N ASP A 302 -9.09 11.59 9.52
CA ASP A 302 -8.65 12.71 10.36
C ASP A 302 -7.94 13.83 9.54
N GLY A 303 -8.50 14.16 8.36
CA GLY A 303 -7.93 15.16 7.45
C GLY A 303 -6.64 14.76 6.73
N ARG A 304 -6.16 13.52 6.90
CA ARG A 304 -4.95 13.00 6.23
C ARG A 304 -5.31 12.07 5.08
N PHE A 305 -4.68 12.27 3.93
CA PHE A 305 -4.82 11.39 2.78
C PHE A 305 -3.90 10.17 2.92
N PRO A 306 -4.45 8.95 3.11
CA PRO A 306 -3.65 7.77 3.38
C PRO A 306 -2.95 7.29 2.13
N ILE A 307 -1.65 7.00 2.24
CA ILE A 307 -0.88 6.46 1.12
C ILE A 307 -0.16 5.19 1.52
N ARG A 308 0.24 4.41 0.52
CA ARG A 308 0.92 3.14 0.75
C ARG A 308 2.03 3.23 1.81
N ASN A 309 2.05 2.23 2.69
CA ASN A 309 2.93 2.08 3.84
C ASN A 309 2.68 3.03 5.02
N ASP A 310 1.63 3.84 4.98
CA ASP A 310 1.11 4.53 6.17
C ASP A 310 0.47 3.51 7.13
N VAL A 311 0.60 3.79 8.43
CA VAL A 311 -0.12 3.09 9.49
C VAL A 311 -1.08 4.09 10.10
N VAL A 312 -2.38 3.85 9.85
CA VAL A 312 -3.45 4.64 10.42
C VAL A 312 -3.79 4.06 11.78
N ARG A 313 -3.68 4.87 12.82
CA ARG A 313 -4.09 4.47 14.17
C ARG A 313 -5.56 4.76 14.31
N THR A 314 -6.31 3.78 14.78
CA THR A 314 -7.67 3.98 15.25
C THR A 314 -7.56 4.77 16.55
N ASN A 315 -8.05 6.00 16.59
CA ASN A 315 -8.22 6.67 17.86
C ASN A 315 -9.24 5.84 18.62
N GLY A 316 -8.81 5.20 19.72
CA GLY A 316 -9.71 4.49 20.60
C GLY A 316 -10.75 5.47 21.11
N ALA A 317 -11.98 5.37 20.61
CA ALA A 317 -13.12 5.86 21.37
C ALA A 317 -13.09 5.13 22.72
N GLY A 318 -12.81 5.86 23.82
CA GLY A 318 -12.89 5.34 25.18
C GLY A 318 -11.58 5.18 25.96
N ARG A 319 -10.85 6.27 26.19
CA ARG A 319 -10.22 6.52 27.50
C ARG A 319 -10.70 7.87 28.01
N ARG A 320 -11.89 7.88 28.61
CA ARG A 320 -12.37 8.78 29.67
C ARG A 320 -13.58 8.11 30.29
#